data_AF-A0A5D5HQH4-F1
#
_entry.id   AF-A0A5D5HQH4-F1
#
_cell.length_a   1.000
_cell.length_b   1.000
_cell.length_c   1.000
_cell.angle_alpha   90.00
_cell.angle_beta   90.00
_cell.angle_gamma   90.00
#
_symmetry.space_group_name_H-M   'P 1'
#
loop_
_entity.id
_entity.type
_entity.pdbx_description
1 polymer ?
#
loop_
_entity_poly.entity_id
_entity_poly.type
_entity_poly.pdbx_seq_one_letter_code
_entity_poly.pdbx_strand_id
1 'polypeptide(L)'
;MREIKVNEATFQKHASNLDSKSAGSYLPLKGGNMAYSRANSINQLRSALIDLVDVVEDFQAVTKQDAGRLKKMGMAYAKQDQAMGQKINQLEVR
;
A
#
# COMPACT_ATOMS: atom_id res chain seq x y z
N MET A 1 -15.59 14.90 21.69
CA MET A 1 -15.16 13.64 21.04
C MET A 1 -15.87 13.51 19.71
N ARG A 2 -15.15 13.26 18.60
CA ARG A 2 -15.79 12.95 17.31
C ARG A 2 -16.05 11.45 17.25
N GLU A 3 -17.28 11.05 16.96
CA GLU A 3 -17.64 9.66 16.71
C GLU A 3 -16.95 9.20 15.43
N ILE A 4 -16.09 8.17 15.52
CA ILE A 4 -15.36 7.64 14.37
C ILE A 4 -16.20 6.51 13.78
N LYS A 5 -16.83 6.75 12.63
CA LYS A 5 -17.60 5.75 11.90
C LYS A 5 -16.65 4.98 10.97
N VAL A 6 -16.41 3.71 11.28
CA VAL A 6 -15.50 2.82 10.54
C VAL A 6 -16.32 1.74 9.82
N ASN A 7 -15.96 1.43 8.57
CA ASN A 7 -16.53 0.30 7.82
C ASN A 7 -15.39 -0.56 7.27
N GLU A 8 -15.30 -1.81 7.71
CA GLU A 8 -14.26 -2.75 7.29
C GLU A 8 -14.21 -2.93 5.75
N ALA A 9 -15.36 -2.99 5.09
CA ALA A 9 -15.43 -3.16 3.63
C ALA A 9 -14.75 -2.00 2.89
N THR A 10 -14.84 -0.79 3.43
CA THR A 10 -14.14 0.38 2.89
C THR A 10 -12.63 0.24 3.03
N PHE A 11 -12.14 -0.25 4.18
CA PHE A 11 -10.71 -0.51 4.40
C PHE A 11 -10.17 -1.61 3.47
N GLN A 12 -10.93 -2.70 3.30
CA GLN A 12 -10.58 -3.78 2.36
C GLN A 12 -10.51 -3.26 0.93
N LYS A 13 -11.48 -2.43 0.50
CA LYS A 13 -11.47 -1.81 -0.84
C LYS A 13 -10.24 -0.93 -1.05
N HIS A 14 -9.87 -0.12 -0.06
CA HIS A 14 -8.67 0.72 -0.15
C HIS A 14 -7.38 -0.09 -0.17
N ALA A 15 -7.28 -1.13 0.66
CA ALA A 15 -6.13 -2.04 0.67
C ALA A 15 -5.95 -2.72 -0.69
N SER A 16 -7.02 -3.27 -1.27
CA SER A 16 -6.96 -3.94 -2.58
C SER A 16 -6.59 -2.99 -3.73
N ASN A 17 -7.08 -1.74 -3.69
CA ASN A 17 -6.72 -0.74 -4.70
C ASN A 17 -5.26 -0.28 -4.58
N LEU A 18 -4.75 -0.17 -3.35
CA LEU A 18 -3.36 0.21 -3.11
C LEU A 18 -2.41 -0.91 -3.53
N ASP A 19 -2.73 -2.16 -3.20
CA ASP A 19 -1.93 -3.33 -3.56
C ASP A 19 -1.84 -3.53 -5.09
N SER A 20 -2.98 -3.43 -5.79
CA SER A 20 -3.02 -3.60 -7.25
C SER A 20 -2.21 -2.56 -8.01
N LYS A 21 -2.14 -1.32 -7.50
CA LYS A 21 -1.33 -0.24 -8.06
C LYS A 21 0.16 -0.35 -7.74
N SER A 22 0.55 -1.27 -6.85
CA SER A 22 1.92 -1.46 -6.36
C SER A 22 2.64 -2.65 -7.01
N ALA A 23 2.11 -3.18 -8.12
CA ALA A 23 2.55 -4.45 -8.71
C ALA A 23 3.46 -4.33 -9.95
N GLY A 24 3.92 -3.12 -10.30
CA GLY A 24 4.76 -2.92 -11.50
C GLY A 24 6.26 -3.07 -11.22
N SER A 25 6.98 -3.86 -12.01
CA SER A 25 8.45 -3.90 -11.98
C SER A 25 9.02 -3.62 -13.36
N TYR A 26 10.05 -2.78 -13.42
CA TYR A 26 10.81 -2.50 -14.63
C TYR A 26 12.27 -2.88 -14.38
N LEU A 27 12.88 -3.62 -15.32
CA LEU A 27 14.28 -4.06 -15.21
C LEU A 27 15.15 -3.25 -16.17
N PRO A 28 15.74 -2.11 -15.72
CA PRO A 28 16.37 -1.14 -16.59
C PRO A 28 17.63 -1.65 -17.29
N LEU A 29 18.25 -2.74 -16.82
CA LEU A 29 19.49 -3.29 -17.40
C LEU A 29 19.30 -4.63 -18.14
N LYS A 30 18.07 -5.16 -18.20
CA LYS A 30 17.79 -6.45 -18.82
C LYS A 30 17.44 -6.29 -20.30
N GLY A 31 17.91 -7.19 -21.16
CA GLY A 31 17.48 -7.25 -22.57
C GLY A 31 17.92 -6.08 -23.45
N GLY A 32 18.95 -5.34 -23.04
CA GLY A 32 19.41 -4.14 -23.77
C GLY A 32 18.62 -2.87 -23.44
N ASN A 33 17.73 -2.92 -22.44
CA ASN A 33 17.13 -1.72 -21.86
C ASN A 33 18.23 -0.76 -21.40
N MET A 34 18.04 0.52 -21.69
CA MET A 34 18.92 1.61 -21.26
C MET A 34 20.42 1.28 -21.41
N ALA A 35 20.84 0.89 -22.62
CA ALA A 35 22.23 0.54 -22.90
C ALA A 35 23.20 1.70 -22.57
N TYR A 36 24.45 1.34 -22.23
CA TYR A 36 25.50 2.31 -21.95
C TYR A 36 25.78 3.19 -23.19
N SER A 37 25.95 4.49 -22.96
CA SER A 37 26.36 5.46 -23.97
C SER A 37 27.64 6.16 -23.55
N ARG A 38 28.53 6.42 -24.51
CA ARG A 38 29.75 7.20 -24.31
C ARG A 38 29.48 8.70 -24.19
N ALA A 39 28.28 9.16 -24.55
CA ALA A 39 27.89 10.56 -24.39
C ALA A 39 27.49 10.83 -22.93
N ASN A 40 28.20 11.76 -22.28
CA ASN A 40 28.01 12.07 -20.86
C ASN A 40 26.57 12.44 -20.51
N SER A 41 25.90 13.27 -21.33
CA SER A 41 24.50 13.67 -21.10
C SER A 41 23.53 12.49 -21.14
N ILE A 42 23.72 11.56 -22.09
CA ILE A 42 22.89 10.36 -22.22
C ILE A 42 23.15 9.41 -21.05
N ASN A 43 24.41 9.26 -20.63
CA ASN A 43 24.74 8.41 -19.49
C ASN A 43 24.24 8.99 -18.15
N GLN A 44 24.25 10.32 -17.97
CA GLN A 44 23.66 10.98 -16.80
C GLN A 44 22.14 10.81 -16.76
N LEU A 45 21.46 11.01 -17.89
CA LEU A 45 20.02 10.75 -17.99
C LEU A 45 19.69 9.28 -17.68
N ARG A 46 20.51 8.36 -18.18
CA ARG A 46 20.40 6.92 -17.86
C ARG A 46 20.52 6.65 -16.37
N SER A 47 21.52 7.21 -15.69
CA SER A 47 21.66 7.06 -14.23
C SER A 47 20.43 7.60 -13.49
N ALA A 48 19.97 8.81 -13.83
CA ALA A 48 18.81 9.41 -13.19
C ALA A 48 17.52 8.58 -13.39
N LEU A 49 17.37 7.94 -14.55
CA LEU A 49 16.25 7.04 -14.83
C LEU A 49 16.34 5.72 -14.05
N ILE A 50 17.56 5.19 -13.80
CA ILE A 50 17.75 4.03 -12.92
C ILE A 50 17.39 4.40 -11.48
N ASP A 51 17.93 5.52 -10.98
CA ASP A 51 17.64 6.01 -9.63
C ASP A 51 16.13 6.23 -9.43
N LEU A 52 15.43 6.74 -10.45
CA LEU A 52 13.97 6.89 -10.43
C LEU A 52 13.25 5.54 -10.30
N VAL A 53 13.69 4.51 -11.04
CA VAL A 53 13.10 3.18 -10.98
C VAL A 53 13.28 2.59 -9.58
N ASP A 54 14.47 2.71 -9.00
CA ASP A 54 14.76 2.23 -7.65
C ASP A 54 13.86 2.92 -6.60
N VAL A 55 13.71 4.24 -6.68
CA VAL A 55 12.81 5.01 -5.79
C VAL A 55 11.34 4.60 -5.96
N VAL A 56 10.90 4.29 -7.19
CA VAL A 56 9.54 3.80 -7.44
C VAL A 56 9.34 2.41 -6.83
N GLU A 57 10.32 1.51 -6.90
CA GLU A 57 10.26 0.20 -6.26
C GLU A 57 10.19 0.33 -4.73
N ASP A 58 10.99 1.21 -4.13
CA ASP A 58 10.92 1.52 -2.70
C ASP A 58 9.54 2.06 -2.30
N PHE A 59 8.99 2.99 -3.09
CA PHE A 59 7.64 3.52 -2.86
C PHE A 59 6.58 2.43 -2.91
N GLN A 60 6.68 1.48 -3.85
CA GLN A 60 5.77 0.33 -3.92
C GLN A 60 5.87 -0.59 -2.69
N ALA A 61 7.05 -0.74 -2.09
CA ALA A 61 7.21 -1.52 -0.88
C ALA A 61 6.46 -0.86 0.30
N VAL A 62 6.56 0.47 0.42
CA VAL A 62 5.82 1.25 1.43
C VAL A 62 4.31 1.13 1.23
N THR A 63 3.82 1.28 0.01
CA THR A 63 2.37 1.19 -0.27
C THR A 63 1.81 -0.20 0.01
N LYS A 64 2.56 -1.28 -0.28
CA LYS A 64 2.19 -2.65 0.12
C LYS A 64 2.13 -2.80 1.64
N GLN A 65 3.10 -2.25 2.36
CA GLN A 65 3.09 -2.27 3.83
C GLN A 65 1.84 -1.54 4.38
N ASP A 66 1.51 -0.39 3.82
CA ASP A 66 0.34 0.39 4.23
C ASP A 66 -0.98 -0.30 3.87
N ALA A 67 -1.07 -0.97 2.72
CA ALA A 67 -2.22 -1.83 2.41
C ALA A 67 -2.41 -2.92 3.48
N GLY A 68 -1.31 -3.54 3.93
CA GLY A 68 -1.33 -4.50 5.03
C GLY A 68 -1.78 -3.89 6.37
N ARG A 69 -1.36 -2.66 6.68
CA ARG A 69 -1.80 -1.92 7.88
C ARG A 69 -3.30 -1.61 7.82
N LEU A 70 -3.81 -1.12 6.69
CA LEU A 70 -5.23 -0.83 6.50
C LEU A 70 -6.09 -2.08 6.72
N LYS A 71 -5.67 -3.23 6.18
CA LYS A 71 -6.35 -4.51 6.39
C LYS A 71 -6.40 -4.90 7.87
N LYS A 72 -5.27 -4.80 8.57
CA LYS A 72 -5.18 -5.10 10.02
C LYS A 72 -6.05 -4.16 10.85
N MET A 73 -6.07 -2.86 10.52
CA MET A 73 -6.93 -1.88 11.19
C MET A 73 -8.41 -2.19 10.98
N GLY A 74 -8.83 -2.49 9.75
CA GLY A 74 -10.21 -2.88 9.45
C GLY A 74 -10.68 -4.08 10.29
N MET A 75 -9.86 -5.13 10.35
CA MET A 75 -10.15 -6.31 11.17
C MET A 75 -10.20 -6.00 12.67
N ALA A 76 -9.30 -5.14 13.16
CA ALA A 76 -9.25 -4.76 14.57
C ALA A 76 -10.52 -4.00 14.99
N TYR A 77 -10.98 -3.05 14.16
CA TYR A 77 -12.21 -2.30 14.42
C TYR A 77 -13.44 -3.19 14.36
N ALA A 78 -13.55 -4.06 13.36
CA ALA A 78 -14.67 -5.01 13.28
C ALA A 78 -14.75 -5.92 14.51
N LYS A 79 -13.60 -6.42 15.00
CA LYS A 79 -13.54 -7.22 16.23
C LYS A 79 -13.95 -6.42 17.46
N GLN A 80 -13.55 -5.16 17.56
CA GLN A 80 -13.92 -4.28 18.66
C GLN A 80 -15.43 -4.01 18.65
N ASP A 81 -16.02 -3.72 17.49
CA ASP A 81 -17.46 -3.48 17.34
C ASP A 81 -18.26 -4.73 17.71
N GLN A 82 -17.83 -5.92 17.29
CA GLN A 82 -18.48 -7.17 17.66
C GLN A 82 -18.45 -7.41 19.18
N ALA A 83 -17.30 -7.19 19.81
CA ALA A 83 -17.16 -7.34 21.26
C ALA A 83 -18.02 -6.34 22.04
N MET A 84 -18.15 -5.11 21.54
CA MET A 84 -18.99 -4.09 22.17
C MET A 84 -20.48 -4.37 21.96
N GLY A 85 -20.90 -4.80 20.77
CA GLY A 85 -22.28 -5.24 20.50
C GLY A 85 -22.72 -6.41 21.37
N GLN A 86 -21.83 -7.38 21.62
CA GLN A 86 -22.11 -8.49 22.56
C GLN A 86 -22.30 -7.99 23.99
N LYS A 87 -21.49 -7.04 24.46
CA LYS A 87 -21.65 -6.45 25.80
C LYS A 87 -22.95 -5.66 25.94
N ILE A 88 -23.35 -4.91 24.91
CA ILE A 88 -24.62 -4.17 24.90
C ILE A 88 -25.80 -5.13 24.95
N ASN A 89 -25.80 -6.19 24.13
CA ASN A 89 -26.85 -7.20 24.17
C ASN A 89 -26.96 -7.90 25.54
N GLN A 90 -25.85 -8.11 26.25
CA GLN A 90 -25.88 -8.67 27.62
C GLN A 90 -26.46 -7.71 28.66
N LEU A 91 -26.41 -6.40 28.42
CA LEU A 91 -26.99 -5.38 29.28
C LEU A 91 -28.47 -5.14 29.00
N GLU A 92 -28.93 -5.29 27.76
CA GLU A 92 -30.34 -5.12 27.35
C GLU A 92 -31.24 -6.33 27.69
N VAL A 93 -30.66 -7.51 27.96
CA VAL A 93 -31.39 -8.73 28.35
C VAL A 93 -31.62 -8.80 29.89
N ARG A 94 -31.41 -7.70 30.61
CA ARG A 94 -31.74 -7.53 32.04
C ARG A 94 -32.88 -6.54 32.21
#